data_AF-A0A131YQV5-F1
#
_entry.id   AF-A0A131YQV5-F1
#
_cell.length_a   1.000
_cell.length_b   1.000
_cell.length_c   1.000
_cell.angle_alpha   90.00
_cell.angle_beta   90.00
_cell.angle_gamma   90.00
#
_symmetry.space_group_name_H-M   'P 1'
#
loop_
_entity.id
_entity.type
_entity.pdbx_description
1 polymer ?
#
loop_
_entity_poly.entity_id
_entity_poly.type
_entity_poly.pdbx_seq_one_letter_code
_entity_poly.pdbx_strand_id
1 'polypeptide(L)'
;MKESTMIFSLSMITSSVQIYNIMNNIKEDDLQHLQFFAEYGRLAQKDNKTQAFQKLLFLVRDWNWAHEFEYGSRGGRSLMASRLKTTDGQAAELKTLRQNILSCFSDIDCFLMPHPGKKVASDKSFDGRLADIEEEFREKLRELVLSILAPENLLVKEINGRKLSCQDLMIFFKAHVDVFKGGDLPKPTSMLMATANATNMAAVDKATKCYMSGMTNRPRRNLNVLPFFHFEMLAKAKKVFDEFPKMGGEAISFTYKAVLAKELEGRFCHFCEEVKELIRMEKEAEDKREKERQEEKKREKEREMERTAEKEKAEAREKQIQRERKAFKDRETTLQGQAAAREARLKRLKEEVDRERKQVMETRAKMQSEIREKGREIGHLKEGIGNANDELVEAAIQLTLETARLAGAIIMLLPGGALPGGVFLAGHCVLQLSFDAIRASRNRRLRRIEETRRYSTLHFPHRCMMERERALLYAILVKDVIPDTSSLPREWKL
;
A
#
# COMPACT_ATOMS: atom_id res chain seq x y z
N MET A 1 69.30 18.97 -26.54
CA MET A 1 68.78 18.83 -27.93
C MET A 1 67.55 17.93 -27.98
N LYS A 2 67.64 16.59 -28.06
CA LYS A 2 66.45 15.70 -28.27
C LYS A 2 65.22 16.09 -27.42
N GLU A 3 65.37 16.13 -26.10
CA GLU A 3 64.31 16.52 -25.16
C GLU A 3 63.82 17.96 -25.39
N SER A 4 64.74 18.89 -25.62
CA SER A 4 64.48 20.30 -25.96
C SER A 4 63.59 20.41 -27.20
N THR A 5 63.87 19.62 -28.24
CA THR A 5 63.09 19.56 -29.48
C THR A 5 61.69 18.98 -29.22
N MET A 6 61.56 17.95 -28.37
CA MET A 6 60.26 17.36 -28.01
C MET A 6 59.38 18.33 -27.22
N ILE A 7 59.94 19.04 -26.23
CA ILE A 7 59.24 20.09 -25.46
C ILE A 7 58.82 21.24 -26.39
N PHE A 8 59.71 21.72 -27.26
CA PHE A 8 59.38 22.74 -28.24
C PHE A 8 58.28 22.27 -29.20
N SER A 9 58.28 21.00 -29.60
CA SER A 9 57.25 20.43 -30.47
C SER A 9 55.87 20.38 -29.82
N LEU A 10 55.80 20.00 -28.54
CA LEU A 10 54.56 20.03 -27.76
C LEU A 10 54.03 21.46 -27.60
N SER A 11 54.90 22.42 -27.30
CA SER A 11 54.56 23.84 -27.26
C SER A 11 53.99 24.33 -28.61
N MET A 12 54.68 24.01 -29.71
CA MET A 12 54.35 24.50 -31.05
C MET A 12 52.96 24.03 -31.52
N ILE A 13 52.64 22.76 -31.28
CA ILE A 13 51.41 22.15 -31.80
C ILE A 13 50.21 22.49 -30.91
N THR A 14 50.41 22.70 -29.61
CA THR A 14 49.32 22.99 -28.67
C THR A 14 48.99 24.48 -28.52
N SER A 15 49.95 25.40 -28.76
CA SER A 15 49.74 26.86 -28.69
C SER A 15 48.99 27.44 -29.90
N SER A 16 48.29 28.57 -29.70
CA SER A 16 47.75 29.43 -30.78
C SER A 16 48.68 30.58 -31.13
N VAL A 17 49.47 31.04 -30.16
CA VAL A 17 50.60 31.95 -30.33
C VAL A 17 51.83 31.26 -29.77
N GLN A 18 52.79 30.86 -30.62
CA GLN A 18 54.12 30.49 -30.16
C GLN A 18 54.99 31.74 -30.12
N ILE A 19 55.55 32.04 -28.95
CA ILE A 19 56.67 32.98 -28.83
C ILE A 19 57.97 32.17 -28.95
N TYR A 20 58.84 32.54 -29.87
CA TYR A 20 60.17 31.97 -30.05
C TYR A 20 61.21 33.00 -29.60
N ASN A 21 61.65 32.89 -28.35
CA ASN A 21 62.57 33.83 -27.70
C ASN A 21 64.02 33.53 -28.10
N ILE A 22 64.62 34.40 -28.92
CA ILE A 22 65.99 34.29 -29.44
C ILE A 22 66.85 35.42 -28.87
N MET A 23 68.15 35.18 -28.63
CA MET A 23 69.08 36.21 -28.14
C MET A 23 69.85 36.87 -29.29
N ASN A 24 69.96 38.20 -29.25
CA ASN A 24 70.69 39.10 -30.16
C ASN A 24 70.19 39.17 -31.61
N ASN A 25 70.10 38.06 -32.35
CA ASN A 25 69.79 38.07 -33.79
C ASN A 25 69.27 36.70 -34.26
N ILE A 26 68.43 36.67 -35.30
CA ILE A 26 67.92 35.45 -35.92
C ILE A 26 68.96 34.87 -36.89
N LYS A 27 69.41 33.64 -36.63
CA LYS A 27 70.40 32.89 -37.42
C LYS A 27 69.71 31.83 -38.31
N GLU A 28 70.45 31.24 -39.24
CA GLU A 28 69.94 30.10 -40.02
C GLU A 28 69.65 28.88 -39.11
N ASP A 29 70.46 28.63 -38.08
CA ASP A 29 70.27 27.55 -37.10
C ASP A 29 68.90 27.66 -36.40
N ASP A 30 68.49 28.89 -36.04
CA ASP A 30 67.20 29.15 -35.40
C ASP A 30 66.02 28.81 -36.34
N LEU A 31 66.20 29.00 -37.65
CA LEU A 31 65.24 28.61 -38.69
C LEU A 31 65.28 27.10 -38.97
N GLN A 32 66.45 26.45 -38.90
CA GLN A 32 66.58 25.00 -39.05
C GLN A 32 65.85 24.23 -37.95
N HIS A 33 65.81 24.76 -36.71
CA HIS A 33 64.97 24.22 -35.65
C HIS A 33 63.46 24.17 -36.02
N LEU A 34 63.01 25.00 -36.98
CA LEU A 34 61.62 24.99 -37.46
C LEU A 34 61.36 23.97 -38.58
N GLN A 35 62.39 23.32 -39.13
CA GLN A 35 62.27 22.37 -40.26
C GLN A 35 61.31 21.21 -39.98
N PHE A 36 61.29 20.70 -38.74
CA PHE A 36 60.38 19.63 -38.33
C PHE A 36 58.90 20.08 -38.39
N PHE A 37 58.60 21.31 -37.94
CA PHE A 37 57.25 21.87 -38.00
C PHE A 37 56.85 22.26 -39.42
N ALA A 38 57.82 22.74 -40.21
CA ALA A 38 57.64 23.01 -41.63
C ALA A 38 57.26 21.73 -42.41
N GLU A 39 57.84 20.57 -42.08
CA GLU A 39 57.41 19.29 -42.66
C GLU A 39 56.06 18.80 -42.10
N TYR A 40 55.86 18.82 -40.78
CA TYR A 40 54.60 18.41 -40.15
C TYR A 40 53.41 19.23 -40.67
N GLY A 41 53.56 20.56 -40.73
CA GLY A 41 52.54 21.47 -41.22
C GLY A 41 52.22 21.25 -42.69
N ARG A 42 53.24 21.05 -43.54
CA ARG A 42 53.08 20.64 -44.94
C ARG A 42 52.29 19.34 -45.09
N LEU A 43 52.45 18.37 -44.19
CA LEU A 43 51.65 17.14 -44.20
C LEU A 43 50.19 17.39 -43.77
N ALA A 44 49.95 18.15 -42.70
CA ALA A 44 48.61 18.52 -42.24
C ALA A 44 47.83 19.35 -43.29
N GLN A 45 48.55 20.17 -44.08
CA GLN A 45 48.03 20.97 -45.19
C GLN A 45 47.67 20.18 -46.45
N LYS A 46 48.24 18.98 -46.68
CA LYS A 46 47.84 18.16 -47.85
C LYS A 46 46.37 17.75 -47.78
N ASP A 47 45.85 17.57 -46.57
CA ASP A 47 44.48 17.13 -46.32
C ASP A 47 43.51 18.31 -46.10
N ASN A 48 43.99 19.56 -45.95
CA ASN A 48 43.19 20.70 -45.50
C ASN A 48 43.60 22.02 -46.18
N LYS A 49 42.63 22.82 -46.62
CA LYS A 49 42.86 24.16 -47.19
C LYS A 49 43.31 25.23 -46.18
N THR A 50 43.40 24.88 -44.90
CA THR A 50 43.76 25.77 -43.78
C THR A 50 45.20 25.56 -43.35
N GLN A 51 45.83 26.59 -42.80
CA GLN A 51 47.20 26.50 -42.32
C GLN A 51 47.28 25.66 -41.04
N ALA A 52 48.42 24.99 -40.83
CA ALA A 52 48.58 24.00 -39.76
C ALA A 52 48.78 24.63 -38.37
N PHE A 53 49.30 25.85 -38.35
CA PHE A 53 49.56 26.64 -37.16
C PHE A 53 49.05 28.07 -37.34
N GLN A 54 48.86 28.77 -36.22
CA GLN A 54 48.31 30.12 -36.18
C GLN A 54 49.44 31.17 -36.18
N LYS A 55 49.76 31.81 -35.04
CA LYS A 55 50.81 32.84 -34.96
C LYS A 55 52.13 32.29 -34.46
N LEU A 56 53.22 32.59 -35.17
CA LEU A 56 54.60 32.48 -34.69
C LEU A 56 55.17 33.89 -34.51
N LEU A 57 55.56 34.23 -33.28
CA LEU A 57 56.21 35.49 -32.94
C LEU A 57 57.68 35.24 -32.61
N PHE A 58 58.58 35.73 -33.45
CA PHE A 58 60.00 35.81 -33.14
C PHE A 58 60.24 36.95 -32.14
N LEU A 59 60.65 36.62 -30.93
CA LEU A 59 60.98 37.61 -29.89
C LEU A 59 62.50 37.71 -29.80
N VAL A 60 63.08 38.71 -30.48
CA VAL A 60 64.53 38.93 -30.46
C VAL A 60 64.87 39.80 -29.24
N ARG A 61 65.60 39.20 -28.32
CA ARG A 61 66.07 39.81 -27.07
C ARG A 61 67.40 40.51 -27.30
N ASP A 62 67.66 41.58 -26.55
CA ASP A 62 68.94 42.28 -26.51
C ASP A 62 69.41 42.68 -27.92
N TRP A 63 68.48 43.27 -28.70
CA TRP A 63 68.74 43.71 -30.06
C TRP A 63 69.67 44.94 -30.07
N ASN A 64 70.85 44.83 -30.67
CA ASN A 64 71.88 45.87 -30.58
C ASN A 64 71.91 46.83 -31.80
N TRP A 65 71.15 46.56 -32.85
CA TRP A 65 71.18 47.29 -34.13
C TRP A 65 69.91 48.12 -34.36
N ALA A 66 69.49 48.88 -33.34
CA ALA A 66 68.30 49.74 -33.38
C ALA A 66 68.31 50.78 -34.52
N HIS A 67 69.50 51.11 -35.03
CA HIS A 67 69.72 52.01 -36.16
C HIS A 67 69.50 51.37 -37.54
N GLU A 68 69.59 50.03 -37.65
CA GLU A 68 69.18 49.30 -38.86
C GLU A 68 67.68 48.97 -38.82
N PHE A 69 67.21 48.49 -37.66
CA PHE A 69 65.83 48.09 -37.43
C PHE A 69 65.38 48.52 -36.04
N GLU A 70 64.39 49.42 -35.97
CA GLU A 70 63.85 50.00 -34.73
C GLU A 70 63.20 48.97 -33.79
N TYR A 71 63.22 49.24 -32.48
CA TYR A 71 62.59 48.37 -31.48
C TYR A 71 61.07 48.27 -31.66
N GLY A 72 60.51 47.09 -31.37
CA GLY A 72 59.09 46.79 -31.49
C GLY A 72 58.71 45.96 -32.73
N SER A 73 57.41 45.84 -32.99
CA SER A 73 56.88 45.03 -34.11
C SER A 73 57.16 45.60 -35.51
N ARG A 74 57.53 46.89 -35.64
CA ARG A 74 57.74 47.51 -36.97
C ARG A 74 59.13 47.20 -37.53
N GLY A 75 60.21 47.47 -36.79
CA GLY A 75 61.56 47.06 -37.19
C GLY A 75 61.70 45.53 -37.23
N GLY A 76 61.05 44.80 -36.32
CA GLY A 76 61.06 43.34 -36.31
C GLY A 76 60.47 42.71 -37.57
N ARG A 77 59.31 43.17 -38.05
CA ARG A 77 58.74 42.70 -39.33
C ARG A 77 59.65 43.01 -40.53
N SER A 78 60.32 44.16 -40.53
CA SER A 78 61.33 44.48 -41.57
C SER A 78 62.55 43.55 -41.52
N LEU A 79 63.06 43.21 -40.33
CA LEU A 79 64.13 42.21 -40.15
C LEU A 79 63.66 40.82 -40.62
N MET A 80 62.45 40.41 -40.26
CA MET A 80 61.89 39.10 -40.61
C MET A 80 61.70 38.95 -42.12
N ALA A 81 61.19 39.99 -42.78
CA ALA A 81 61.07 40.04 -44.24
C ALA A 81 62.45 39.93 -44.93
N SER A 82 63.49 40.55 -44.36
CA SER A 82 64.87 40.42 -44.85
C SER A 82 65.42 38.99 -44.68
N ARG A 83 65.19 38.36 -43.52
CA ARG A 83 65.68 36.99 -43.21
C ARG A 83 64.95 35.90 -44.00
N LEU A 84 63.63 36.02 -44.22
CA LEU A 84 62.83 35.04 -44.97
C LEU A 84 62.89 35.22 -46.49
N LYS A 85 63.46 36.33 -47.00
CA LYS A 85 63.64 36.56 -48.44
C LYS A 85 64.51 35.46 -49.06
N THR A 86 63.92 34.73 -50.02
CA THR A 86 64.67 33.78 -50.84
C THR A 86 65.42 34.49 -51.96
N THR A 87 66.67 34.09 -52.22
CA THR A 87 67.50 34.62 -53.31
C THR A 87 68.08 33.47 -54.14
N ASP A 88 68.31 33.70 -55.44
CA ASP A 88 68.57 32.60 -56.37
C ASP A 88 69.87 31.84 -56.12
N GLY A 89 70.88 32.47 -55.50
CA GLY A 89 72.12 31.81 -55.06
C GLY A 89 71.99 30.92 -53.81
N GLN A 90 70.86 30.91 -53.11
CA GLN A 90 70.67 30.04 -51.93
C GLN A 90 70.46 28.56 -52.32
N ALA A 91 70.94 27.66 -51.46
CA ALA A 91 70.68 26.23 -51.54
C ALA A 91 69.18 25.92 -51.57
N ALA A 92 68.78 24.90 -52.35
CA ALA A 92 67.38 24.54 -52.54
C ALA A 92 66.66 24.19 -51.23
N GLU A 93 67.35 23.58 -50.26
CA GLU A 93 66.83 23.26 -48.93
C GLU A 93 66.47 24.52 -48.14
N LEU A 94 67.32 25.55 -48.15
CA LEU A 94 67.08 26.82 -47.46
C LEU A 94 65.92 27.62 -48.07
N LYS A 95 65.74 27.55 -49.40
CA LYS A 95 64.57 28.09 -50.11
C LYS A 95 63.30 27.35 -49.70
N THR A 96 63.34 26.01 -49.72
CA THR A 96 62.22 25.13 -49.36
C THR A 96 61.81 25.32 -47.90
N LEU A 97 62.77 25.45 -46.98
CA LEU A 97 62.52 25.73 -45.57
C LEU A 97 61.79 27.06 -45.37
N ARG A 98 62.27 28.15 -45.98
CA ARG A 98 61.62 29.47 -45.93
C ARG A 98 60.20 29.45 -46.49
N GLN A 99 59.99 28.78 -47.63
CA GLN A 99 58.66 28.62 -48.24
C GLN A 99 57.71 27.80 -47.35
N ASN A 100 58.16 26.67 -46.79
CA ASN A 100 57.33 25.85 -45.89
C ASN A 100 57.03 26.58 -44.57
N ILE A 101 57.97 27.36 -44.02
CA ILE A 101 57.70 28.22 -42.84
C ILE A 101 56.58 29.20 -43.18
N LEU A 102 56.71 29.96 -44.27
CA LEU A 102 55.70 30.91 -44.73
C LEU A 102 54.34 30.25 -45.05
N SER A 103 54.30 29.00 -45.51
CA SER A 103 53.04 28.29 -45.74
C SER A 103 52.39 27.83 -44.43
N CYS A 104 53.16 27.39 -43.44
CA CYS A 104 52.66 26.67 -42.27
C CYS A 104 51.95 27.53 -41.21
N PHE A 105 52.25 28.83 -41.13
CA PHE A 105 51.72 29.78 -40.13
C PHE A 105 50.78 30.80 -40.76
N SER A 106 49.64 31.08 -40.13
CA SER A 106 48.72 32.14 -40.59
C SER A 106 49.23 33.55 -40.30
N ASP A 107 50.11 33.71 -39.32
CA ASP A 107 50.83 34.95 -39.04
C ASP A 107 52.27 34.65 -38.60
N ILE A 108 53.23 35.37 -39.17
CA ILE A 108 54.64 35.34 -38.75
C ILE A 108 55.06 36.77 -38.47
N ASP A 109 55.26 37.05 -37.19
CA ASP A 109 55.56 38.38 -36.67
C ASP A 109 56.91 38.35 -35.96
N CYS A 110 57.50 39.52 -35.75
CA CYS A 110 58.79 39.64 -35.09
C CYS A 110 58.84 40.94 -34.28
N PHE A 111 59.33 40.85 -33.04
CA PHE A 111 59.45 41.94 -32.11
C PHE A 111 60.89 42.05 -31.62
N LEU A 112 61.48 43.24 -31.77
CA LEU A 112 62.84 43.53 -31.32
C LEU A 112 62.80 44.22 -29.95
N MET A 113 63.28 43.54 -28.92
CA MET A 113 63.43 44.09 -27.57
C MET A 113 64.82 44.70 -27.39
N PRO A 114 64.93 45.86 -26.71
CA PRO A 114 66.23 46.34 -26.21
C PRO A 114 66.79 45.41 -25.14
N HIS A 115 68.02 45.67 -24.73
CA HIS A 115 68.63 45.01 -23.57
C HIS A 115 68.01 45.55 -22.25
N PRO A 116 67.67 44.71 -21.25
CA PRO A 116 66.90 45.11 -20.07
C PRO A 116 67.64 45.97 -19.04
N GLY A 117 68.96 46.08 -19.17
CA GLY A 117 69.84 46.83 -18.25
C GLY A 117 70.90 45.94 -17.62
N LYS A 118 72.07 46.53 -17.31
CA LYS A 118 73.22 45.77 -16.77
C LYS A 118 72.90 45.08 -15.45
N LYS A 119 72.05 45.68 -14.61
CA LYS A 119 71.62 45.07 -13.34
C LYS A 119 70.79 43.81 -13.62
N VAL A 120 69.74 43.90 -14.42
CA VAL A 120 68.90 42.74 -14.82
C VAL A 120 69.73 41.61 -15.45
N ALA A 121 70.73 41.94 -16.27
CA ALA A 121 71.52 40.96 -17.01
C ALA A 121 72.70 40.33 -16.25
N SER A 122 73.12 40.89 -15.11
CA SER A 122 74.35 40.44 -14.41
C SER A 122 74.27 40.39 -12.88
N ASP A 123 73.29 41.06 -12.26
CA ASP A 123 73.12 41.07 -10.82
C ASP A 123 72.27 39.88 -10.36
N LYS A 124 72.91 38.94 -9.64
CA LYS A 124 72.24 37.76 -9.07
C LYS A 124 71.25 38.09 -7.94
N SER A 125 71.23 39.33 -7.46
CA SER A 125 70.29 39.83 -6.44
C SER A 125 69.08 40.57 -7.01
N PHE A 126 68.97 40.69 -8.34
CA PHE A 126 67.83 41.33 -9.00
C PHE A 126 66.51 40.57 -8.70
N ASP A 127 65.55 41.26 -8.09
CA ASP A 127 64.29 40.71 -7.59
C ASP A 127 63.05 41.12 -8.41
N GLY A 128 63.25 41.69 -9.61
CA GLY A 128 62.17 42.06 -10.52
C GLY A 128 61.67 43.51 -10.43
N ARG A 129 62.26 44.35 -9.57
CA ARG A 129 61.85 45.77 -9.41
C ARG A 129 61.93 46.56 -10.72
N LEU A 130 60.82 47.21 -11.08
CA LEU A 130 60.73 48.07 -12.27
C LEU A 130 61.70 49.26 -12.26
N ALA A 131 62.15 49.72 -11.09
CA ALA A 131 63.13 50.80 -10.96
C ALA A 131 64.55 50.39 -11.42
N ASP A 132 64.83 49.09 -11.47
CA ASP A 132 66.13 48.50 -11.83
C ASP A 132 66.19 48.02 -13.31
N ILE A 133 65.13 48.29 -14.08
CA ILE A 133 64.96 47.91 -15.49
C ILE A 133 64.97 49.18 -16.35
N GLU A 134 65.71 49.16 -17.48
CA GLU A 134 65.84 50.28 -18.40
C GLU A 134 64.49 50.78 -18.94
N GLU A 135 64.32 52.09 -19.07
CA GLU A 135 63.06 52.75 -19.46
C GLU A 135 62.52 52.22 -20.79
N GLU A 136 63.35 52.23 -21.83
CA GLU A 136 63.01 51.75 -23.18
C GLU A 136 62.58 50.27 -23.18
N PHE A 137 63.15 49.45 -22.30
CA PHE A 137 62.72 48.06 -22.11
C PHE A 137 61.33 47.98 -21.47
N ARG A 138 61.01 48.82 -20.49
CA ARG A 138 59.66 48.87 -19.87
C ARG A 138 58.60 49.32 -20.87
N GLU A 139 58.91 50.31 -21.71
CA GLU A 139 58.02 50.78 -22.78
C GLU A 139 57.78 49.69 -23.82
N LYS A 140 58.85 49.07 -24.34
CA LYS A 140 58.74 48.01 -25.36
C LYS A 140 58.13 46.73 -24.80
N LEU A 141 58.32 46.42 -23.52
CA LEU A 141 57.60 45.34 -22.84
C LEU A 141 56.10 45.62 -22.76
N ARG A 142 55.67 46.87 -22.52
CA ARG A 142 54.25 47.26 -22.54
C ARG A 142 53.66 47.10 -23.95
N GLU A 143 54.37 47.53 -25.00
CA GLU A 143 53.98 47.32 -26.40
C GLU A 143 53.81 45.82 -26.72
N LEU A 144 54.80 44.99 -26.35
CA LEU A 144 54.80 43.54 -26.54
C LEU A 144 53.67 42.81 -25.80
N VAL A 145 53.43 43.16 -24.52
CA VAL A 145 52.40 42.50 -23.71
C VAL A 145 51.00 42.79 -24.28
N LEU A 146 50.74 44.02 -24.71
CA LEU A 146 49.45 44.40 -25.29
C LEU A 146 49.24 43.78 -26.69
N SER A 147 50.27 43.69 -27.53
CA SER A 147 50.15 43.08 -28.87
C SER A 147 49.89 41.58 -28.86
N ILE A 148 50.06 40.90 -27.70
CA ILE A 148 49.79 39.47 -27.52
C ILE A 148 48.55 39.21 -26.65
N LEU A 149 48.34 40.00 -25.58
CA LEU A 149 47.38 39.68 -24.51
C LEU A 149 46.21 40.66 -24.37
N ALA A 150 46.15 41.74 -25.16
CA ALA A 150 44.93 42.55 -25.22
C ALA A 150 43.75 41.72 -25.78
N PRO A 151 42.50 41.90 -25.29
CA PRO A 151 41.35 41.06 -25.64
C PRO A 151 41.13 40.85 -27.15
N GLU A 152 41.37 41.89 -27.95
CA GLU A 152 41.27 41.92 -29.40
C GLU A 152 42.34 41.07 -30.12
N ASN A 153 43.47 40.78 -29.46
CA ASN A 153 44.60 40.02 -29.99
C ASN A 153 44.58 38.53 -29.56
N LEU A 154 43.65 38.12 -28.68
CA LEU A 154 43.59 36.77 -28.11
C LEU A 154 43.15 35.72 -29.14
N LEU A 155 44.11 35.06 -29.79
CA LEU A 155 43.84 33.96 -30.72
C LEU A 155 43.36 32.70 -29.99
N VAL A 156 42.08 32.36 -30.19
CA VAL A 156 41.52 31.04 -29.81
C VAL A 156 42.24 29.95 -30.61
N LYS A 157 42.64 28.86 -29.95
CA LYS A 157 43.32 27.73 -30.60
C LYS A 157 42.40 27.05 -31.61
N GLU A 158 42.86 26.96 -32.85
CA GLU A 158 42.16 26.31 -33.96
C GLU A 158 42.98 25.17 -34.56
N ILE A 159 42.28 24.12 -35.01
CA ILE A 159 42.82 23.03 -35.82
C ILE A 159 41.83 22.78 -36.96
N ASN A 160 42.33 22.75 -38.20
CA ASN A 160 41.54 22.59 -39.44
C ASN A 160 40.36 23.58 -39.53
N GLY A 161 40.61 24.85 -39.20
CA GLY A 161 39.63 25.94 -39.23
C GLY A 161 38.53 25.85 -38.17
N ARG A 162 38.73 25.07 -37.09
CA ARG A 162 37.73 24.89 -36.02
C ARG A 162 38.33 25.18 -34.66
N LYS A 163 37.61 26.02 -33.90
CA LYS A 163 37.95 26.44 -32.54
C LYS A 163 37.82 25.29 -31.55
N LEU A 164 38.77 25.23 -30.61
CA LEU A 164 38.89 24.17 -29.62
C LEU A 164 38.50 24.67 -28.24
N SER A 165 37.71 23.88 -27.51
CA SER A 165 37.50 24.10 -26.07
C SER A 165 38.69 23.57 -25.26
N CYS A 166 38.79 23.96 -23.99
CA CYS A 166 39.79 23.42 -23.07
C CYS A 166 39.68 21.88 -22.91
N GLN A 167 38.48 21.32 -23.03
CA GLN A 167 38.27 19.87 -22.99
C GLN A 167 38.82 19.19 -24.25
N ASP A 168 38.60 19.79 -25.43
CA ASP A 168 39.14 19.25 -26.68
C ASP A 168 40.67 19.36 -26.68
N LEU A 169 41.25 20.50 -26.28
CA LEU A 169 42.69 20.72 -26.17
C LEU A 169 43.39 19.69 -25.27
N MET A 170 42.78 19.29 -24.16
CA MET A 170 43.30 18.25 -23.26
C MET A 170 43.36 16.86 -23.94
N ILE A 171 42.49 16.59 -24.91
CA ILE A 171 42.51 15.35 -25.69
C ILE A 171 43.67 15.38 -26.69
N PHE A 172 43.86 16.49 -27.41
CA PHE A 172 45.04 16.68 -28.26
C PHE A 172 46.34 16.57 -27.47
N PHE A 173 46.43 17.22 -26.30
CA PHE A 173 47.63 17.21 -25.45
C PHE A 173 48.03 15.77 -25.06
N LYS A 174 47.08 14.95 -24.60
CA LYS A 174 47.33 13.54 -24.29
C LYS A 174 47.80 12.76 -25.52
N ALA A 175 47.09 12.90 -26.65
CA ALA A 175 47.44 12.23 -27.90
C ALA A 175 48.88 12.55 -28.37
N HIS A 176 49.31 13.82 -28.29
CA HIS A 176 50.67 14.19 -28.65
C HIS A 176 51.70 13.65 -27.65
N VAL A 177 51.45 13.76 -26.33
CA VAL A 177 52.33 13.21 -25.29
C VAL A 177 52.51 11.70 -25.44
N ASP A 178 51.45 10.96 -25.77
CA ASP A 178 51.51 9.51 -25.99
C ASP A 178 52.45 9.14 -27.16
N VAL A 179 52.56 9.98 -28.20
CA VAL A 179 53.51 9.77 -29.31
C VAL A 179 54.96 10.02 -28.89
N PHE A 180 55.22 11.03 -28.04
CA PHE A 180 56.58 11.35 -27.57
C PHE A 180 57.13 10.38 -26.51
N LYS A 181 56.32 9.45 -25.98
CA LYS A 181 56.78 8.42 -25.02
C LYS A 181 57.88 7.50 -25.57
N GLY A 182 58.08 7.45 -26.89
CA GLY A 182 59.12 6.64 -27.53
C GLY A 182 60.57 7.11 -27.30
N GLY A 183 60.80 8.26 -26.66
CA GLY A 183 62.14 8.79 -26.33
C GLY A 183 62.92 9.40 -27.51
N ASP A 184 62.62 8.96 -28.74
CA ASP A 184 63.07 9.59 -29.98
C ASP A 184 62.02 10.53 -30.59
N LEU A 185 62.48 11.49 -31.39
CA LEU A 185 61.60 12.43 -32.09
C LEU A 185 60.74 11.66 -33.12
N PRO A 186 59.40 11.66 -33.01
CA PRO A 186 58.53 10.88 -33.88
C PRO A 186 58.53 11.44 -35.30
N LYS A 187 58.47 10.55 -36.30
CA LYS A 187 58.33 10.99 -37.71
C LYS A 187 57.05 11.84 -37.87
N PRO A 188 57.08 12.97 -38.61
CA PRO A 188 55.92 13.85 -38.78
C PRO A 188 54.64 13.13 -39.24
N THR A 189 54.77 12.11 -40.09
CA THR A 189 53.67 11.23 -40.54
C THR A 189 53.03 10.44 -39.40
N SER A 190 53.83 9.82 -38.52
CA SER A 190 53.36 9.09 -37.34
C SER A 190 52.62 10.02 -36.38
N MET A 191 53.18 11.22 -36.17
CA MET A 191 52.55 12.23 -35.31
C MET A 191 51.19 12.71 -35.87
N LEU A 192 51.10 12.95 -37.18
CA LEU A 192 49.84 13.33 -37.83
C LEU A 192 48.80 12.19 -37.74
N MET A 193 49.20 10.94 -37.99
CA MET A 193 48.32 9.77 -37.89
C MET A 193 47.80 9.53 -36.46
N ALA A 194 48.65 9.64 -35.44
CA ALA A 194 48.22 9.50 -34.05
C ALA A 194 47.26 10.63 -33.62
N THR A 195 47.51 11.86 -34.07
CA THR A 195 46.60 12.99 -33.83
C THR A 195 45.27 12.80 -34.54
N ALA A 196 45.28 12.30 -35.79
CA ALA A 196 44.09 11.92 -36.53
C ALA A 196 43.30 10.85 -35.76
N ASN A 197 43.92 9.74 -35.36
CA ASN A 197 43.25 8.64 -34.67
C ASN A 197 42.62 9.12 -33.34
N ALA A 198 43.36 9.83 -32.50
CA ALA A 198 42.84 10.30 -31.21
C ALA A 198 41.68 11.31 -31.35
N THR A 199 41.74 12.22 -32.33
CA THR A 199 40.68 13.21 -32.58
C THR A 199 39.43 12.58 -33.18
N ASN A 200 39.60 11.59 -34.07
CA ASN A 200 38.48 10.81 -34.59
C ASN A 200 37.85 9.94 -33.49
N MET A 201 38.64 9.28 -32.64
CA MET A 201 38.13 8.56 -31.47
C MET A 201 37.34 9.48 -30.53
N ALA A 202 37.86 10.69 -30.24
CA ALA A 202 37.14 11.67 -29.42
C ALA A 202 35.81 12.12 -30.04
N ALA A 203 35.75 12.25 -31.37
CA ALA A 203 34.51 12.53 -32.09
C ALA A 203 33.52 11.36 -31.98
N VAL A 204 33.98 10.11 -32.15
CA VAL A 204 33.15 8.89 -31.93
C VAL A 204 32.60 8.88 -30.51
N ASP A 205 33.44 9.19 -29.52
CA ASP A 205 33.11 9.16 -28.11
C ASP A 205 32.06 10.24 -27.74
N LYS A 206 32.22 11.47 -28.25
CA LYS A 206 31.28 12.60 -28.08
C LYS A 206 29.94 12.35 -28.78
N ALA A 207 29.97 11.80 -30.00
CA ALA A 207 28.78 11.41 -30.75
C ALA A 207 28.02 10.25 -30.09
N THR A 208 28.74 9.24 -29.59
CA THR A 208 28.16 8.10 -28.86
C THR A 208 27.50 8.55 -27.57
N LYS A 209 28.14 9.44 -26.80
CA LYS A 209 27.55 10.05 -25.59
C LYS A 209 26.27 10.85 -25.92
N CYS A 210 26.27 11.60 -27.02
CA CYS A 210 25.07 12.30 -27.50
C CYS A 210 23.93 11.32 -27.86
N TYR A 211 24.22 10.27 -28.63
CA TYR A 211 23.24 9.24 -29.00
C TYR A 211 22.66 8.52 -27.78
N MET A 212 23.51 8.03 -26.87
CA MET A 212 23.08 7.28 -25.68
C MET A 212 22.22 8.16 -24.75
N SER A 213 22.57 9.45 -24.60
CA SER A 213 21.76 10.41 -23.86
C SER A 213 20.36 10.57 -24.48
N GLY A 214 20.27 10.76 -25.80
CA GLY A 214 18.98 10.82 -26.52
C GLY A 214 18.15 9.53 -26.39
N MET A 215 18.79 8.37 -26.55
CA MET A 215 18.14 7.06 -26.46
C MET A 215 17.67 6.68 -25.05
N THR A 216 18.04 7.43 -24.00
CA THR A 216 17.45 7.31 -22.66
C THR A 216 15.93 7.58 -22.70
N ASN A 217 15.50 8.53 -23.54
CA ASN A 217 14.10 8.94 -23.69
C ASN A 217 13.34 8.17 -24.80
N ARG A 218 13.82 6.98 -25.18
CA ARG A 218 13.24 6.17 -26.26
C ARG A 218 11.78 5.73 -25.99
N PRO A 219 10.91 5.65 -27.02
CA PRO A 219 9.56 5.10 -26.87
C PRO A 219 9.57 3.64 -26.40
N ARG A 220 8.99 3.35 -25.23
CA ARG A 220 9.02 2.01 -24.60
C ARG A 220 7.89 1.05 -25.01
N ARG A 221 6.82 1.55 -25.64
CA ARG A 221 5.60 0.77 -25.98
C ARG A 221 5.30 0.64 -27.48
N ASN A 222 6.14 1.21 -28.35
CA ASN A 222 5.86 1.27 -29.77
C ASN A 222 7.10 1.01 -30.63
N LEU A 223 7.26 -0.25 -31.06
CA LEU A 223 8.33 -0.71 -31.95
C LEU A 223 8.28 -0.08 -33.35
N ASN A 224 7.16 0.49 -33.78
CA ASN A 224 7.05 1.12 -35.11
C ASN A 224 7.61 2.55 -35.09
N VAL A 225 7.56 3.25 -33.94
CA VAL A 225 8.10 4.61 -33.78
C VAL A 225 9.58 4.60 -33.37
N LEU A 226 10.01 3.55 -32.66
CA LEU A 226 11.38 3.39 -32.16
C LEU A 226 12.48 3.52 -33.25
N PRO A 227 12.34 2.97 -34.48
CA PRO A 227 13.28 3.18 -35.59
C PRO A 227 13.39 4.64 -36.04
N PHE A 228 12.27 5.38 -36.15
CA PHE A 228 12.31 6.80 -36.53
C PHE A 228 13.04 7.64 -35.49
N PHE A 229 12.80 7.38 -34.20
CA PHE A 229 13.53 8.02 -33.11
C PHE A 229 15.03 7.68 -33.14
N HIS A 230 15.38 6.42 -33.43
CA HIS A 230 16.77 6.03 -33.64
C HIS A 230 17.42 6.76 -34.81
N PHE A 231 16.77 6.85 -35.98
CA PHE A 231 17.32 7.57 -37.13
C PHE A 231 17.52 9.06 -36.83
N GLU A 232 16.61 9.69 -36.06
CA GLU A 232 16.77 11.07 -35.59
C GLU A 232 17.98 11.23 -34.65
N MET A 233 18.13 10.35 -33.64
CA MET A 233 19.29 10.39 -32.72
C MET A 233 20.61 10.04 -33.43
N LEU A 234 20.58 9.12 -34.40
CA LEU A 234 21.73 8.73 -35.22
C LEU A 234 22.15 9.87 -36.16
N ALA A 235 21.20 10.61 -36.73
CA ALA A 235 21.49 11.81 -37.51
C ALA A 235 22.11 12.92 -36.64
N LYS A 236 21.58 13.16 -35.44
CA LYS A 236 22.18 14.10 -34.47
C LYS A 236 23.59 13.67 -34.06
N ALA A 237 23.82 12.39 -33.79
CA ALA A 237 25.13 11.87 -33.44
C ALA A 237 26.14 11.96 -34.61
N LYS A 238 25.71 11.61 -35.84
CA LYS A 238 26.53 11.78 -37.06
C LYS A 238 26.88 13.26 -37.29
N LYS A 239 25.94 14.19 -37.05
CA LYS A 239 26.20 15.64 -37.09
C LYS A 239 27.22 16.09 -36.02
N VAL A 240 27.09 15.65 -34.77
CA VAL A 240 28.06 15.94 -33.69
C VAL A 240 29.46 15.38 -34.01
N PHE A 241 29.54 14.19 -34.61
CA PHE A 241 30.80 13.65 -35.14
C PHE A 241 31.37 14.55 -36.24
N ASP A 242 30.55 14.94 -37.22
CA ASP A 242 30.96 15.76 -38.36
C ASP A 242 31.47 17.13 -37.93
N GLU A 243 30.82 17.77 -36.95
CA GLU A 243 31.14 19.09 -36.39
C GLU A 243 32.36 19.09 -35.44
N PHE A 244 32.76 17.94 -34.89
CA PHE A 244 33.96 17.86 -34.04
C PHE A 244 35.28 18.15 -34.80
N PRO A 245 36.25 18.89 -34.23
CA PRO A 245 37.58 19.11 -34.84
C PRO A 245 38.38 17.81 -34.99
N LYS A 246 38.76 17.43 -36.22
CA LYS A 246 39.44 16.17 -36.54
C LYS A 246 40.62 16.40 -37.49
N MET A 247 41.67 15.60 -37.37
CA MET A 247 42.81 15.54 -38.31
C MET A 247 42.75 14.28 -39.20
N GLY A 248 43.60 14.22 -40.24
CA GLY A 248 43.80 13.05 -41.10
C GLY A 248 42.88 12.94 -42.33
N GLY A 249 42.30 14.06 -42.77
CA GLY A 249 41.48 14.14 -43.96
C GLY A 249 40.14 13.38 -43.89
N GLU A 250 39.39 13.44 -44.99
CA GLU A 250 38.04 12.87 -45.05
C GLU A 250 38.03 11.34 -45.05
N ALA A 251 39.04 10.66 -45.59
CA ALA A 251 39.08 9.20 -45.67
C ALA A 251 39.16 8.51 -44.29
N ILE A 252 39.99 9.04 -43.38
CA ILE A 252 40.07 8.55 -41.99
C ILE A 252 38.77 8.89 -41.26
N SER A 253 38.28 10.13 -41.42
CA SER A 253 37.01 10.57 -40.83
C SER A 253 35.81 9.74 -41.28
N PHE A 254 35.72 9.37 -42.56
CA PHE A 254 34.69 8.49 -43.10
C PHE A 254 34.77 7.08 -42.49
N THR A 255 35.98 6.54 -42.34
CA THR A 255 36.21 5.22 -41.74
C THR A 255 35.72 5.18 -40.29
N TYR A 256 36.09 6.14 -39.46
CA TYR A 256 35.61 6.25 -38.08
C TYR A 256 34.09 6.53 -38.00
N LYS A 257 33.53 7.31 -38.93
CA LYS A 257 32.08 7.56 -39.03
C LYS A 257 31.28 6.30 -39.39
N ALA A 258 31.84 5.42 -40.23
CA ALA A 258 31.23 4.13 -40.57
C ALA A 258 31.28 3.14 -39.39
N VAL A 259 32.39 3.10 -38.64
CA VAL A 259 32.49 2.33 -37.39
C VAL A 259 31.48 2.83 -36.35
N LEU A 260 31.41 4.15 -36.13
CA LEU A 260 30.41 4.78 -35.26
C LEU A 260 28.98 4.39 -35.67
N ALA A 261 28.64 4.49 -36.96
CA ALA A 261 27.30 4.12 -37.45
C ALA A 261 26.97 2.66 -37.08
N LYS A 262 27.85 1.72 -37.42
CA LYS A 262 27.70 0.29 -37.14
C LYS A 262 27.61 -0.02 -35.64
N GLU A 263 28.36 0.69 -34.79
CA GLU A 263 28.25 0.55 -33.33
C GLU A 263 26.89 1.04 -32.80
N LEU A 264 26.40 2.20 -33.27
CA LEU A 264 25.13 2.75 -32.82
C LEU A 264 23.93 1.93 -33.34
N GLU A 265 24.06 1.33 -34.53
CA GLU A 265 23.13 0.33 -35.09
C GLU A 265 23.16 -0.97 -34.26
N GLY A 266 24.33 -1.47 -33.87
CA GLY A 266 24.45 -2.62 -32.96
C GLY A 266 23.81 -2.37 -31.58
N ARG A 267 24.01 -1.18 -31.00
CA ARG A 267 23.34 -0.74 -29.77
C ARG A 267 21.83 -0.58 -29.97
N PHE A 268 21.38 -0.19 -31.17
CA PHE A 268 19.96 -0.10 -31.50
C PHE A 268 19.27 -1.46 -31.51
N CYS A 269 19.90 -2.50 -32.05
CA CYS A 269 19.37 -3.87 -31.96
C CYS A 269 19.11 -4.29 -30.51
N HIS A 270 20.02 -3.97 -29.57
CA HIS A 270 19.81 -4.25 -28.14
C HIS A 270 18.60 -3.49 -27.57
N PHE A 271 18.45 -2.20 -27.87
CA PHE A 271 17.27 -1.43 -27.46
C PHE A 271 15.95 -1.96 -28.06
N CYS A 272 15.99 -2.55 -29.26
CA CYS A 272 14.83 -3.22 -29.86
C CYS A 272 14.44 -4.50 -29.11
N GLU A 273 15.40 -5.34 -28.70
CA GLU A 273 15.10 -6.52 -27.88
C GLU A 273 14.57 -6.15 -26.49
N GLU A 274 15.16 -5.16 -25.80
CA GLU A 274 14.61 -4.64 -24.53
C GLU A 274 13.14 -4.21 -24.67
N VAL A 275 12.79 -3.50 -25.74
CA VAL A 275 11.42 -2.99 -25.95
C VAL A 275 10.47 -4.11 -26.36
N LYS A 276 10.93 -5.14 -27.10
CA LYS A 276 10.14 -6.36 -27.35
C LYS A 276 9.82 -7.10 -26.04
N GLU A 277 10.82 -7.30 -25.18
CA GLU A 277 10.65 -7.97 -23.88
C GLU A 277 9.67 -7.21 -22.98
N LEU A 278 9.81 -5.88 -22.86
CA LEU A 278 8.87 -5.03 -22.13
C LEU A 278 7.44 -5.15 -22.66
N ILE A 279 7.25 -5.14 -23.98
CA ILE A 279 5.93 -5.30 -24.60
C ILE A 279 5.37 -6.71 -24.37
N ARG A 280 6.20 -7.76 -24.31
CA ARG A 280 5.75 -9.12 -23.96
C ARG A 280 5.28 -9.17 -22.50
N MET A 281 6.07 -8.64 -21.57
CA MET A 281 5.72 -8.58 -20.15
C MET A 281 4.44 -7.77 -19.88
N GLU A 282 4.25 -6.63 -20.56
CA GLU A 282 3.02 -5.84 -20.42
C GLU A 282 1.78 -6.60 -20.92
N LYS A 283 1.89 -7.34 -22.04
CA LYS A 283 0.82 -8.20 -22.56
C LYS A 283 0.51 -9.38 -21.63
N GLU A 284 1.52 -10.11 -21.18
CA GLU A 284 1.35 -11.23 -20.23
C GLU A 284 0.65 -10.76 -18.94
N ALA A 285 1.00 -9.57 -18.45
CA ALA A 285 0.35 -8.95 -17.30
C ALA A 285 -1.07 -8.42 -17.59
N GLU A 286 -1.41 -8.07 -18.83
CA GLU A 286 -2.77 -7.69 -19.25
C GLU A 286 -3.67 -8.93 -19.43
N ASP A 287 -3.19 -9.97 -20.11
CA ASP A 287 -3.86 -11.26 -20.25
C ASP A 287 -4.17 -11.90 -18.90
N LYS A 288 -3.23 -11.81 -17.93
CA LYS A 288 -3.46 -12.27 -16.56
C LYS A 288 -4.60 -11.49 -15.88
N ARG A 289 -4.59 -10.16 -15.99
CA ARG A 289 -5.64 -9.29 -15.42
C ARG A 289 -7.00 -9.52 -16.09
N GLU A 290 -7.04 -9.83 -17.39
CA GLU A 290 -8.30 -10.18 -18.05
C GLU A 290 -8.82 -11.56 -17.63
N LYS A 291 -7.95 -12.56 -17.45
CA LYS A 291 -8.34 -13.86 -16.87
C LYS A 291 -8.90 -13.70 -15.46
N GLU A 292 -8.24 -12.90 -14.61
CA GLU A 292 -8.72 -12.57 -13.26
C GLU A 292 -10.10 -11.89 -13.30
N ARG A 293 -10.32 -10.90 -14.19
CA ARG A 293 -11.64 -10.27 -14.41
C ARG A 293 -12.70 -11.25 -14.91
N GLN A 294 -12.33 -12.24 -15.74
CA GLN A 294 -13.27 -13.24 -16.25
C GLN A 294 -13.63 -14.30 -15.21
N GLU A 295 -12.69 -14.69 -14.35
CA GLU A 295 -12.98 -15.55 -13.20
C GLU A 295 -13.86 -14.83 -12.17
N GLU A 296 -13.59 -13.55 -11.87
CA GLU A 296 -14.42 -12.75 -10.97
C GLU A 296 -15.87 -12.64 -11.48
N LYS A 297 -16.07 -12.33 -12.77
CA LYS A 297 -17.40 -12.31 -13.42
C LYS A 297 -18.11 -13.68 -13.43
N LYS A 298 -17.38 -14.80 -13.43
CA LYS A 298 -17.98 -16.14 -13.28
C LYS A 298 -18.44 -16.37 -11.84
N ARG A 299 -17.56 -16.11 -10.87
CA ARG A 299 -17.85 -16.23 -9.43
C ARG A 299 -18.99 -15.30 -8.99
N GLU A 300 -19.12 -14.13 -9.62
CA GLU A 300 -20.25 -13.22 -9.40
C GLU A 300 -21.57 -13.80 -9.92
N LYS A 301 -21.61 -14.31 -11.17
CA LYS A 301 -22.79 -14.99 -11.73
C LYS A 301 -23.19 -16.24 -10.94
N GLU A 302 -22.22 -17.00 -10.45
CA GLU A 302 -22.46 -18.16 -9.57
C GLU A 302 -23.17 -17.73 -8.27
N ARG A 303 -22.67 -16.66 -7.62
CA ARG A 303 -23.32 -16.05 -6.44
C ARG A 303 -24.70 -15.48 -6.75
N GLU A 304 -24.93 -14.93 -7.94
CA GLU A 304 -26.25 -14.47 -8.35
C GLU A 304 -27.25 -15.62 -8.54
N MET A 305 -26.85 -16.71 -9.21
CA MET A 305 -27.68 -17.91 -9.35
C MET A 305 -27.95 -18.61 -8.00
N GLU A 306 -26.97 -18.61 -7.09
CA GLU A 306 -27.16 -19.10 -5.73
C GLU A 306 -28.21 -18.25 -4.99
N ARG A 307 -28.08 -16.91 -5.03
CA ARG A 307 -29.06 -15.97 -4.44
C ARG A 307 -30.47 -16.09 -5.02
N THR A 308 -30.62 -16.36 -6.33
CA THR A 308 -31.96 -16.59 -6.91
C THR A 308 -32.52 -17.93 -6.48
N ALA A 309 -31.72 -19.00 -6.48
CA ALA A 309 -32.14 -20.32 -6.00
C ALA A 309 -32.48 -20.33 -4.50
N GLU A 310 -31.80 -19.52 -3.68
CA GLU A 310 -32.16 -19.32 -2.26
C GLU A 310 -33.49 -18.57 -2.10
N LYS A 311 -33.74 -17.51 -2.89
CA LYS A 311 -35.02 -16.80 -2.90
C LYS A 311 -36.17 -17.72 -3.32
N GLU A 312 -36.00 -18.51 -4.38
CA GLU A 312 -37.00 -19.49 -4.83
C GLU A 312 -37.29 -20.55 -3.76
N LYS A 313 -36.25 -21.07 -3.08
CA LYS A 313 -36.41 -21.99 -1.93
C LYS A 313 -37.13 -21.33 -0.76
N ALA A 314 -36.85 -20.05 -0.47
CA ALA A 314 -37.51 -19.29 0.59
C ALA A 314 -38.99 -19.06 0.27
N GLU A 315 -39.30 -18.61 -0.95
CA GLU A 315 -40.68 -18.46 -1.43
C GLU A 315 -41.44 -19.79 -1.43
N ALA A 316 -40.81 -20.89 -1.84
CA ALA A 316 -41.42 -22.22 -1.83
C ALA A 316 -41.75 -22.66 -0.39
N ARG A 317 -40.84 -22.44 0.56
CA ARG A 317 -41.07 -22.67 2.00
C ARG A 317 -42.19 -21.79 2.55
N GLU A 318 -42.25 -20.50 2.17
CA GLU A 318 -43.34 -19.63 2.61
C GLU A 318 -44.69 -20.07 2.03
N LYS A 319 -44.76 -20.39 0.74
CA LYS A 319 -45.96 -20.95 0.08
C LYS A 319 -46.40 -22.27 0.73
N GLN A 320 -45.48 -23.10 1.21
CA GLN A 320 -45.79 -24.28 2.03
C GLN A 320 -46.35 -23.90 3.41
N ILE A 321 -45.69 -23.01 4.16
CA ILE A 321 -46.14 -22.54 5.48
C ILE A 321 -47.53 -21.88 5.39
N GLN A 322 -47.83 -21.14 4.32
CA GLN A 322 -49.15 -20.56 4.06
C GLN A 322 -50.21 -21.65 3.82
N ARG A 323 -49.90 -22.71 3.07
CA ARG A 323 -50.79 -23.87 2.87
C ARG A 323 -51.05 -24.61 4.18
N GLU A 324 -50.02 -24.85 4.97
CA GLU A 324 -50.11 -25.51 6.28
C GLU A 324 -50.93 -24.68 7.28
N ARG A 325 -50.70 -23.35 7.35
CA ARG A 325 -51.51 -22.42 8.15
C ARG A 325 -52.98 -22.41 7.72
N LYS A 326 -53.27 -22.50 6.42
CA LYS A 326 -54.65 -22.61 5.93
C LYS A 326 -55.29 -23.94 6.36
N ALA A 327 -54.62 -25.06 6.09
CA ALA A 327 -55.10 -26.38 6.51
C ALA A 327 -55.27 -26.51 8.05
N PHE A 328 -54.47 -25.79 8.83
CA PHE A 328 -54.66 -25.69 10.28
C PHE A 328 -55.95 -24.93 10.63
N LYS A 329 -56.21 -23.76 10.04
CA LYS A 329 -57.47 -23.01 10.23
C LYS A 329 -58.71 -23.78 9.77
N ASP A 330 -58.60 -24.53 8.67
CA ASP A 330 -59.69 -25.35 8.14
C ASP A 330 -60.01 -26.52 9.12
N ARG A 331 -58.99 -27.09 9.78
CA ARG A 331 -59.16 -28.07 10.88
C ARG A 331 -59.72 -27.43 12.15
N GLU A 332 -59.23 -26.25 12.53
CA GLU A 332 -59.67 -25.51 13.73
C GLU A 332 -61.16 -25.15 13.63
N THR A 333 -61.60 -24.58 12.51
CA THR A 333 -63.01 -24.25 12.26
C THR A 333 -63.89 -25.51 12.20
N THR A 334 -63.40 -26.62 11.65
CA THR A 334 -64.09 -27.92 11.70
C THR A 334 -64.28 -28.41 13.15
N LEU A 335 -63.26 -28.32 13.99
CA LEU A 335 -63.32 -28.71 15.41
C LEU A 335 -64.23 -27.78 16.23
N GLN A 336 -64.21 -26.47 15.97
CA GLN A 336 -65.13 -25.50 16.58
C GLN A 336 -66.58 -25.80 16.18
N GLY A 337 -66.85 -26.12 14.91
CA GLY A 337 -68.17 -26.55 14.44
C GLY A 337 -68.66 -27.84 15.12
N GLN A 338 -67.77 -28.83 15.29
CA GLN A 338 -68.08 -30.05 16.04
C GLN A 338 -68.34 -29.77 17.54
N ALA A 339 -67.59 -28.86 18.16
CA ALA A 339 -67.81 -28.45 19.55
C ALA A 339 -69.17 -27.75 19.73
N ALA A 340 -69.51 -26.77 18.87
CA ALA A 340 -70.79 -26.08 18.89
C ALA A 340 -71.97 -27.03 18.65
N ALA A 341 -71.86 -28.00 17.74
CA ALA A 341 -72.87 -29.03 17.54
C ALA A 341 -73.05 -29.94 18.77
N ARG A 342 -71.95 -30.25 19.48
CA ARG A 342 -71.95 -31.06 20.70
C ARG A 342 -72.58 -30.31 21.89
N GLU A 343 -72.32 -29.00 21.98
CA GLU A 343 -72.95 -28.11 22.98
C GLU A 343 -74.45 -27.91 22.71
N ALA A 344 -74.84 -27.66 21.45
CA ALA A 344 -76.25 -27.57 21.06
C ALA A 344 -77.02 -28.88 21.35
N ARG A 345 -76.39 -30.05 21.13
CA ARG A 345 -76.94 -31.35 21.52
C ARG A 345 -77.09 -31.48 23.04
N LEU A 346 -76.10 -31.03 23.81
CA LEU A 346 -76.16 -31.02 25.28
C LEU A 346 -77.27 -30.10 25.81
N LYS A 347 -77.53 -28.97 25.14
CA LYS A 347 -78.59 -28.03 25.49
C LYS A 347 -79.98 -28.65 25.28
N ARG A 348 -80.23 -29.29 24.13
CA ARG A 348 -81.50 -30.01 23.86
C ARG A 348 -81.78 -31.10 24.90
N LEU A 349 -80.75 -31.86 25.30
CA LEU A 349 -80.85 -32.87 26.36
C LEU A 349 -81.24 -32.28 27.72
N LYS A 350 -80.76 -31.08 28.07
CA LYS A 350 -81.20 -30.37 29.29
C LYS A 350 -82.67 -29.94 29.18
N GLU A 351 -83.05 -29.36 28.05
CA GLU A 351 -84.43 -28.93 27.75
C GLU A 351 -85.42 -30.12 27.71
N GLU A 352 -84.94 -31.35 27.48
CA GLU A 352 -85.69 -32.60 27.57
C GLU A 352 -85.89 -33.06 29.02
N VAL A 353 -84.79 -33.16 29.80
CA VAL A 353 -84.83 -33.52 31.22
C VAL A 353 -85.68 -32.54 32.06
N ASP A 354 -85.64 -31.24 31.75
CA ASP A 354 -86.47 -30.25 32.46
C ASP A 354 -87.96 -30.30 32.05
N ARG A 355 -88.31 -30.87 30.89
CA ARG A 355 -89.70 -31.17 30.52
C ARG A 355 -90.24 -32.39 31.29
N GLU A 356 -89.45 -33.46 31.39
CA GLU A 356 -89.80 -34.64 32.22
C GLU A 356 -90.00 -34.25 33.69
N ARG A 357 -89.09 -33.43 34.24
CA ARG A 357 -89.19 -32.90 35.61
C ARG A 357 -90.49 -32.14 35.87
N LYS A 358 -90.99 -31.36 34.90
CA LYS A 358 -92.28 -30.67 35.02
C LYS A 358 -93.45 -31.65 35.07
N GLN A 359 -93.48 -32.66 34.19
CA GLN A 359 -94.55 -33.67 34.19
C GLN A 359 -94.59 -34.49 35.49
N VAL A 360 -93.42 -34.81 36.07
CA VAL A 360 -93.32 -35.48 37.39
C VAL A 360 -93.81 -34.58 38.53
N MET A 361 -93.58 -33.26 38.46
CA MET A 361 -94.11 -32.30 39.44
C MET A 361 -95.64 -32.16 39.34
N GLU A 362 -96.21 -32.10 38.14
CA GLU A 362 -97.66 -31.97 37.94
C GLU A 362 -98.44 -33.22 38.37
N THR A 363 -97.93 -34.42 38.08
CA THR A 363 -98.53 -35.68 38.58
C THR A 363 -98.44 -35.77 40.10
N ARG A 364 -97.32 -35.37 40.70
CA ARG A 364 -97.16 -35.31 42.16
C ARG A 364 -98.10 -34.29 42.83
N ALA A 365 -98.40 -33.17 42.17
CA ALA A 365 -99.35 -32.17 42.66
C ALA A 365 -100.80 -32.70 42.66
N LYS A 366 -101.23 -33.36 41.58
CA LYS A 366 -102.57 -33.99 41.50
C LYS A 366 -102.79 -35.05 42.58
N MET A 367 -101.80 -35.92 42.79
CA MET A 367 -101.88 -36.96 43.84
C MET A 367 -101.90 -36.35 45.27
N GLN A 368 -101.47 -35.11 45.47
CA GLN A 368 -101.59 -34.41 46.75
C GLN A 368 -102.97 -33.76 46.98
N SER A 369 -103.78 -33.48 45.95
CA SER A 369 -105.15 -32.97 46.15
C SER A 369 -106.12 -34.04 46.61
N GLU A 370 -106.08 -35.24 46.01
CA GLU A 370 -106.97 -36.36 46.37
C GLU A 370 -106.81 -36.79 47.84
N ILE A 371 -105.58 -36.76 48.36
CA ILE A 371 -105.26 -37.07 49.77
C ILE A 371 -105.88 -36.03 50.73
N ARG A 372 -105.95 -34.75 50.33
CA ARG A 372 -106.60 -33.69 51.13
C ARG A 372 -108.13 -33.75 51.09
N GLU A 373 -108.70 -34.40 50.08
CA GLU A 373 -110.15 -34.57 49.96
C GLU A 373 -110.65 -35.63 50.94
N LYS A 374 -110.12 -36.86 50.85
CA LYS A 374 -110.47 -37.96 51.78
C LYS A 374 -110.09 -37.70 53.24
N GLY A 375 -109.14 -36.81 53.48
CA GLY A 375 -108.80 -36.34 54.83
C GLY A 375 -109.92 -35.55 55.53
N ARG A 376 -110.88 -34.98 54.79
CA ARG A 376 -111.99 -34.19 55.37
C ARG A 376 -113.19 -35.06 55.75
N GLU A 377 -113.48 -36.11 54.99
CA GLU A 377 -114.58 -37.06 55.27
C GLU A 377 -114.38 -37.80 56.61
N ILE A 378 -113.13 -38.10 56.96
CA ILE A 378 -112.76 -38.75 58.23
C ILE A 378 -112.90 -37.81 59.44
N GLY A 379 -112.96 -36.49 59.23
CA GLY A 379 -113.15 -35.50 60.30
C GLY A 379 -114.54 -35.55 60.92
N HIS A 380 -115.59 -35.43 60.09
CA HIS A 380 -116.98 -35.34 60.56
C HIS A 380 -117.48 -36.60 61.28
N LEU A 381 -116.87 -37.77 61.04
CA LEU A 381 -117.20 -39.01 61.75
C LEU A 381 -116.62 -39.09 63.18
N LYS A 382 -115.71 -38.18 63.58
CA LYS A 382 -115.13 -38.16 64.94
C LYS A 382 -115.89 -37.27 65.92
N GLU A 383 -116.47 -36.16 65.48
CA GLU A 383 -117.18 -35.22 66.35
C GLU A 383 -118.44 -35.86 66.98
N GLY A 384 -119.09 -36.79 66.27
CA GLY A 384 -120.27 -37.50 66.77
C GLY A 384 -120.02 -38.55 67.87
N ILE A 385 -118.76 -38.83 68.24
CA ILE A 385 -118.40 -39.87 69.23
C ILE A 385 -117.79 -39.26 70.52
N GLY A 386 -117.28 -38.02 70.47
CA GLY A 386 -116.73 -37.34 71.65
C GLY A 386 -117.78 -37.04 72.73
N ASN A 387 -118.92 -36.49 72.31
CA ASN A 387 -119.96 -35.92 73.19
C ASN A 387 -120.68 -36.91 74.11
N ALA A 388 -120.34 -38.20 74.09
CA ALA A 388 -120.89 -39.23 74.97
C ALA A 388 -119.92 -39.70 76.08
N ASN A 389 -118.67 -39.21 76.09
CA ASN A 389 -117.65 -39.62 77.06
C ASN A 389 -117.38 -38.59 78.17
N ASP A 390 -117.63 -37.29 77.95
CA ASP A 390 -117.22 -36.25 78.89
C ASP A 390 -118.04 -36.26 80.19
N GLU A 391 -119.34 -36.63 80.13
CA GLU A 391 -120.19 -36.82 81.34
C GLU A 391 -119.68 -37.93 82.28
N LEU A 392 -118.84 -38.84 81.80
CA LEU A 392 -118.28 -39.96 82.57
C LEU A 392 -116.93 -39.66 83.23
N VAL A 393 -116.26 -38.56 82.87
CA VAL A 393 -114.91 -38.22 83.37
C VAL A 393 -114.98 -37.19 84.50
N GLU A 394 -115.89 -36.22 84.43
CA GLU A 394 -115.93 -35.10 85.39
C GLU A 394 -116.24 -35.54 86.83
N ALA A 395 -117.07 -36.58 87.01
CA ALA A 395 -117.42 -37.13 88.31
C ALA A 395 -116.27 -37.90 89.01
N ALA A 396 -115.21 -38.30 88.29
CA ALA A 396 -114.17 -39.19 88.81
C ALA A 396 -112.92 -38.47 89.38
N ILE A 397 -112.70 -37.21 89.02
CA ILE A 397 -111.48 -36.45 89.36
C ILE A 397 -111.52 -35.85 90.78
N GLN A 398 -112.69 -35.80 91.43
CA GLN A 398 -112.92 -34.95 92.61
C GLN A 398 -112.40 -35.49 93.95
N LEU A 399 -111.86 -36.72 94.03
CA LEU A 399 -111.61 -37.40 95.31
C LEU A 399 -110.23 -37.09 95.96
N THR A 400 -109.28 -36.49 95.23
CA THR A 400 -107.84 -36.73 95.51
C THR A 400 -106.93 -35.50 95.66
N LEU A 401 -107.45 -34.27 95.74
CA LEU A 401 -106.59 -33.07 95.86
C LEU A 401 -106.00 -32.84 97.28
N GLU A 402 -106.49 -33.52 98.33
CA GLU A 402 -106.13 -33.20 99.72
C GLU A 402 -104.83 -33.86 100.25
N THR A 403 -104.19 -34.79 99.53
CA THR A 403 -103.27 -35.78 100.17
C THR A 403 -101.76 -35.62 99.96
N ALA A 404 -101.24 -34.69 99.15
CA ALA A 404 -99.82 -34.70 98.69
C ALA A 404 -98.98 -33.45 99.09
N ARG A 405 -98.14 -33.50 100.16
CA ARG A 405 -97.44 -32.28 100.66
C ARG A 405 -96.06 -32.32 101.43
N LEU A 406 -95.15 -33.34 101.40
CA LEU A 406 -93.89 -33.37 102.24
C LEU A 406 -92.55 -34.09 101.68
N ALA A 407 -91.30 -33.50 101.82
CA ALA A 407 -89.86 -34.07 102.03
C ALA A 407 -88.59 -34.06 101.00
N GLY A 408 -87.28 -33.87 101.45
CA GLY A 408 -85.91 -34.40 100.90
C GLY A 408 -84.58 -33.52 100.55
N ALA A 409 -83.24 -33.90 100.81
CA ALA A 409 -81.91 -33.23 100.33
C ALA A 409 -80.40 -33.79 100.65
N ILE A 410 -79.29 -33.37 99.90
CA ILE A 410 -77.77 -33.06 100.19
C ILE A 410 -76.46 -34.02 100.08
N ILE A 411 -75.16 -33.51 99.91
CA ILE A 411 -73.79 -34.18 99.57
C ILE A 411 -72.39 -33.39 99.85
N MET A 412 -71.10 -33.98 99.84
CA MET A 412 -69.64 -33.43 99.58
C MET A 412 -68.40 -34.26 100.23
N LEU A 413 -67.00 -34.09 100.21
CA LEU A 413 -65.76 -33.79 99.30
C LEU A 413 -64.27 -33.98 99.96
N LEU A 414 -63.06 -34.23 99.29
CA LEU A 414 -61.57 -34.09 99.77
C LEU A 414 -60.31 -34.56 98.84
N PRO A 415 -58.97 -34.18 99.02
CA PRO A 415 -57.74 -34.69 98.24
C PRO A 415 -56.26 -34.89 98.88
N GLY A 416 -55.39 -35.80 98.34
CA GLY A 416 -53.86 -35.77 98.38
C GLY A 416 -53.02 -36.99 98.93
N GLY A 417 -51.90 -37.44 98.30
CA GLY A 417 -51.01 -38.52 98.85
C GLY A 417 -50.04 -39.29 97.89
N ALA A 418 -49.25 -40.26 98.40
CA ALA A 418 -48.22 -41.06 97.67
C ALA A 418 -48.51 -42.59 97.58
N LEU A 419 -47.76 -43.31 96.74
CA LEU A 419 -47.70 -44.80 96.67
C LEU A 419 -47.06 -45.42 97.94
N PRO A 420 -47.21 -46.74 98.25
CA PRO A 420 -47.68 -47.83 97.37
C PRO A 420 -48.69 -48.86 97.97
N GLY A 421 -49.23 -49.72 97.10
CA GLY A 421 -49.58 -51.11 97.42
C GLY A 421 -51.03 -51.42 97.79
N GLY A 422 -51.36 -52.72 97.82
CA GLY A 422 -52.59 -53.26 98.41
C GLY A 422 -53.83 -53.33 97.50
N VAL A 423 -53.97 -54.41 96.74
CA VAL A 423 -55.31 -54.89 96.33
C VAL A 423 -55.99 -55.50 97.55
N PHE A 424 -57.25 -55.14 97.82
CA PHE A 424 -58.40 -56.01 98.19
C PHE A 424 -59.59 -55.07 98.51
N LEU A 425 -60.69 -55.05 97.73
CA LEU A 425 -61.80 -56.02 97.60
C LEU A 425 -62.87 -55.96 98.72
N ALA A 426 -64.10 -55.73 98.28
CA ALA A 426 -65.35 -56.21 98.89
C ALA A 426 -65.78 -55.72 100.29
N GLY A 427 -66.01 -54.41 100.43
CA GLY A 427 -67.29 -53.94 101.00
C GLY A 427 -68.19 -53.52 99.83
N HIS A 428 -69.36 -54.10 99.55
CA HIS A 428 -70.20 -55.02 100.30
C HIS A 428 -70.80 -54.46 101.61
N CYS A 429 -71.56 -53.38 101.50
CA CYS A 429 -73.02 -53.50 101.39
C CYS A 429 -73.55 -52.28 100.60
N VAL A 430 -74.47 -52.41 99.65
CA VAL A 430 -75.73 -53.17 99.65
C VAL A 430 -76.73 -52.59 100.66
N LEU A 431 -77.29 -51.42 100.34
CA LEU A 431 -78.68 -51.02 100.61
C LEU A 431 -79.08 -49.93 99.58
N GLN A 432 -79.49 -50.22 98.33
CA GLN A 432 -79.79 -51.50 97.66
C GLN A 432 -80.84 -52.36 98.38
N LEU A 433 -82.10 -51.95 98.30
CA LEU A 433 -83.08 -52.71 97.51
C LEU A 433 -84.40 -51.95 97.22
N SER A 434 -84.29 -50.85 96.46
CA SER A 434 -85.33 -50.39 95.51
C SER A 434 -84.78 -49.30 94.55
N PHE A 435 -83.75 -49.52 93.72
CA PHE A 435 -83.25 -50.72 93.05
C PHE A 435 -84.23 -51.39 92.07
N ASP A 436 -83.82 -51.42 90.80
CA ASP A 436 -83.93 -52.53 89.85
C ASP A 436 -85.28 -53.17 89.52
N ALA A 437 -86.39 -52.55 89.91
CA ALA A 437 -87.58 -52.54 89.09
C ALA A 437 -87.35 -51.69 87.80
N ILE A 438 -86.64 -52.27 86.82
CA ILE A 438 -86.84 -52.04 85.38
C ILE A 438 -86.58 -50.58 84.91
N ARG A 439 -85.40 -50.16 84.45
CA ARG A 439 -84.18 -50.85 83.97
C ARG A 439 -84.30 -51.68 82.68
N ALA A 440 -85.34 -51.51 81.85
CA ALA A 440 -85.49 -52.23 80.57
C ALA A 440 -85.77 -51.43 79.27
N SER A 441 -85.83 -50.09 79.29
CA SER A 441 -86.05 -49.28 78.06
C SER A 441 -84.86 -48.39 77.69
N ARG A 442 -84.26 -47.68 78.65
CA ARG A 442 -82.99 -46.95 78.47
C ARG A 442 -81.80 -47.91 78.41
N ASN A 443 -81.64 -48.63 77.29
CA ASN A 443 -80.36 -49.08 76.69
C ASN A 443 -80.58 -50.09 75.53
N ARG A 444 -80.64 -49.62 74.28
CA ARG A 444 -80.28 -50.46 73.10
C ARG A 444 -79.91 -49.74 71.80
N ARG A 445 -80.33 -48.49 71.56
CA ARG A 445 -80.15 -47.83 70.23
C ARG A 445 -79.37 -46.51 70.19
N LEU A 446 -78.89 -45.99 71.33
CA LEU A 446 -78.02 -44.81 71.41
C LEU A 446 -76.55 -45.14 71.78
N ARG A 447 -76.18 -46.42 71.87
CA ARG A 447 -74.80 -46.90 72.10
C ARG A 447 -74.46 -48.14 71.27
N ARG A 448 -74.61 -48.01 69.96
CA ARG A 448 -73.69 -48.60 68.99
C ARG A 448 -73.25 -47.41 68.12
N ILE A 449 -72.22 -46.69 68.58
CA ILE A 449 -70.83 -46.93 68.16
C ILE A 449 -70.75 -46.62 66.65
N GLU A 450 -70.29 -45.45 66.20
CA GLU A 450 -69.51 -44.41 66.90
C GLU A 450 -68.29 -44.96 67.66
N GLU A 451 -67.48 -45.73 66.94
CA GLU A 451 -66.04 -45.84 67.11
C GLU A 451 -65.54 -46.69 65.94
N THR A 452 -64.33 -46.57 65.40
CA THR A 452 -63.27 -45.57 65.43
C THR A 452 -62.12 -46.28 64.73
N ARG A 453 -61.67 -45.74 63.59
CA ARG A 453 -60.33 -45.94 62.99
C ARG A 453 -59.86 -47.36 62.64
N ARG A 454 -59.03 -47.39 61.59
CA ARG A 454 -58.20 -48.52 61.14
C ARG A 454 -59.04 -49.72 60.62
N TYR A 455 -58.49 -50.68 59.86
CA TYR A 455 -57.17 -50.90 59.25
C TYR A 455 -57.46 -51.26 57.74
N SER A 456 -56.57 -51.26 56.74
CA SER A 456 -55.11 -51.00 56.62
C SER A 456 -54.64 -51.17 55.15
N THR A 457 -53.69 -50.34 54.67
CA THR A 457 -52.67 -50.68 53.62
C THR A 457 -53.20 -51.14 52.22
N LEU A 458 -52.44 -51.38 51.13
CA LEU A 458 -51.00 -51.44 50.74
C LEU A 458 -50.95 -51.25 49.18
N HIS A 459 -49.97 -50.73 48.42
CA HIS A 459 -48.66 -50.03 48.57
C HIS A 459 -48.77 -48.64 47.82
N PHE A 460 -47.78 -47.83 47.38
CA PHE A 460 -46.33 -47.87 47.05
C PHE A 460 -45.94 -48.41 45.62
N PRO A 461 -44.78 -48.03 45.00
CA PRO A 461 -44.81 -47.11 43.83
C PRO A 461 -43.88 -47.42 42.62
N HIS A 462 -43.89 -46.54 41.58
CA HIS A 462 -42.73 -45.99 40.80
C HIS A 462 -43.24 -45.11 39.62
N ARG A 463 -42.52 -44.15 38.98
CA ARG A 463 -41.13 -43.62 39.08
C ARG A 463 -41.02 -42.18 38.48
N CYS A 464 -39.98 -41.42 38.88
CA CYS A 464 -39.45 -40.16 38.29
C CYS A 464 -40.40 -38.92 38.23
N MET A 465 -40.05 -37.73 38.75
CA MET A 465 -38.92 -36.81 38.49
C MET A 465 -38.91 -36.25 37.06
N MET A 466 -39.19 -34.96 36.80
CA MET A 466 -38.54 -33.70 37.25
C MET A 466 -37.25 -33.37 36.46
N GLU A 467 -37.37 -32.49 35.46
CA GLU A 467 -36.55 -31.27 35.27
C GLU A 467 -36.97 -30.53 33.98
N ARG A 468 -37.74 -29.44 34.13
CA ARG A 468 -38.09 -28.54 33.00
C ARG A 468 -38.12 -27.05 33.33
N GLU A 469 -37.83 -26.67 34.58
CA GLU A 469 -38.14 -25.34 35.14
C GLU A 469 -36.92 -24.64 35.79
N ARG A 470 -35.69 -25.11 35.52
CA ARG A 470 -34.45 -24.48 36.05
C ARG A 470 -33.55 -23.81 35.01
N ALA A 471 -33.73 -24.07 33.72
CA ALA A 471 -32.90 -23.48 32.66
C ALA A 471 -33.17 -21.98 32.40
N LEU A 472 -34.29 -21.43 32.90
CA LEU A 472 -34.79 -20.09 32.55
C LEU A 472 -34.35 -18.98 33.52
N LEU A 473 -33.67 -19.31 34.63
CA LEU A 473 -33.31 -18.34 35.68
C LEU A 473 -31.85 -17.83 35.63
N TYR A 474 -31.01 -18.35 34.74
CA TYR A 474 -29.59 -17.96 34.62
C TYR A 474 -29.27 -17.01 33.46
N ALA A 475 -30.29 -16.58 32.70
CA ALA A 475 -30.13 -15.71 31.53
C ALA A 475 -30.31 -14.20 31.82
N ILE A 476 -30.56 -13.81 33.08
CA ILE A 476 -30.86 -12.43 33.48
C ILE A 476 -30.01 -12.01 34.70
N LEU A 477 -28.68 -12.07 34.54
CA LEU A 477 -27.68 -11.32 35.31
C LEU A 477 -26.33 -11.44 34.58
N VAL A 478 -25.47 -10.43 34.72
CA VAL A 478 -24.20 -10.27 33.94
C VAL A 478 -24.41 -10.02 32.44
N LYS A 479 -25.05 -8.90 32.13
CA LYS A 479 -24.45 -7.95 31.18
C LYS A 479 -23.58 -6.95 31.97
N ASP A 480 -22.82 -6.14 31.24
CA ASP A 480 -22.15 -4.92 31.72
C ASP A 480 -20.89 -5.10 32.60
N VAL A 481 -19.91 -5.87 32.12
CA VAL A 481 -18.48 -5.64 32.46
C VAL A 481 -17.58 -5.72 31.21
N ILE A 482 -17.32 -4.54 30.62
CA ILE A 482 -16.12 -4.18 29.81
C ILE A 482 -16.00 -4.84 28.39
N PRO A 483 -15.36 -4.17 27.40
CA PRO A 483 -15.68 -4.39 25.97
C PRO A 483 -14.53 -4.96 25.10
N ASP A 484 -14.83 -5.04 23.79
CA ASP A 484 -13.92 -5.19 22.64
C ASP A 484 -13.13 -6.52 22.52
N THR A 485 -13.60 -7.39 21.61
CA THR A 485 -12.99 -8.69 21.27
C THR A 485 -12.48 -8.73 19.83
N SER A 486 -11.80 -7.67 19.40
CA SER A 486 -11.18 -7.53 18.07
C SER A 486 -9.88 -8.36 17.86
N SER A 487 -9.65 -9.43 18.64
CA SER A 487 -8.36 -10.16 18.67
C SER A 487 -8.39 -11.65 19.10
N LEU A 488 -9.31 -12.47 18.58
CA LEU A 488 -9.25 -13.96 18.71
C LEU A 488 -9.42 -14.73 17.39
N PRO A 489 -8.88 -15.98 17.27
CA PRO A 489 -8.73 -16.69 16.00
C PRO A 489 -10.02 -17.25 15.36
N ARG A 490 -9.91 -17.68 14.10
CA ARG A 490 -11.03 -17.96 13.18
C ARG A 490 -11.76 -19.30 13.36
N GLU A 491 -11.36 -20.16 14.29
CA GLU A 491 -11.76 -21.59 14.30
C GLU A 491 -13.05 -21.92 15.05
N TRP A 492 -13.66 -20.93 15.74
CA TRP A 492 -14.92 -21.11 16.50
C TRP A 492 -16.03 -20.21 15.96
N LYS A 493 -16.53 -20.53 14.76
CA LYS A 493 -17.78 -19.96 14.20
C LYS A 493 -18.59 -21.04 13.47
N LEU A 494 -19.65 -21.51 14.14
CA LEU A 494 -20.76 -22.30 13.63
C LEU A 494 -22.04 -21.85 14.35
#